data_AF-A0A5C5SQR0-F1
#
_entry.id   AF-A0A5C5SQR0-F1
#
_cell.length_a   1.000
_cell.length_b   1.000
_cell.length_c   1.000
_cell.angle_alpha   90.00
_cell.angle_beta   90.00
_cell.angle_gamma   90.00
#
_symmetry.space_group_name_H-M   'P 1'
#
loop_
_entity.id
_entity.type
_entity.pdbx_description
1 polymer ?
#
loop_
_entity_poly.entity_id
_entity_poly.type
_entity_poly.pdbx_seq_one_letter_code
_entity_poly.pdbx_strand_id
1 'polypeptide(L)' 'MKQKFHVYNILLTTGEYLENIRIEGPLEDHFSGVAVSLFPVEDIEGKTIVLSIFHIVKADLIKVEE' A
#
# COMPACT_ATOMS: atom_id res chain seq x y z
N MET A 1 2.97 -2.92 21.21
CA MET A 1 2.65 -1.71 20.44
C MET A 1 1.63 -2.12 19.39
N LYS A 2 0.48 -1.44 19.29
CA LYS A 2 -0.57 -1.79 18.32
C LYS A 2 -0.05 -1.53 16.90
N GLN A 3 -0.20 -2.50 15.99
CA GLN A 3 0.15 -2.35 14.58
C GLN A 3 -0.85 -1.42 13.92
N LYS A 4 -0.39 -0.27 13.42
CA LYS A 4 -1.24 0.68 12.71
C LYS A 4 -1.31 0.33 11.23
N PHE A 5 -2.50 0.07 10.74
CA PHE A 5 -2.73 -0.21 9.33
C PHE A 5 -3.22 1.05 8.62
N HIS A 6 -2.58 1.40 7.52
CA HIS A 6 -2.98 2.52 6.69
C HIS A 6 -3.68 1.96 5.47
N VAL A 7 -4.89 2.45 5.21
CA VAL A 7 -5.70 2.01 4.08
C VAL A 7 -5.63 3.06 3.00
N TYR A 8 -5.20 2.67 1.81
CA TYR A 8 -5.00 3.54 0.66
C TYR A 8 -5.84 3.12 -0.53
N ASN A 9 -6.22 4.08 -1.36
CA ASN A 9 -6.56 3.83 -2.75
C ASN A 9 -5.33 4.12 -3.61
N ILE A 10 -4.97 3.18 -4.48
CA ILE A 10 -3.70 3.18 -5.21
C ILE A 10 -3.98 3.11 -6.71
N LEU A 11 -3.55 4.13 -7.45
CA LEU A 11 -3.54 4.13 -8.90
C LEU A 11 -2.20 3.60 -9.40
N LEU A 12 -2.26 2.58 -10.24
CA LEU A 12 -1.08 1.99 -10.88
C LEU A 12 -0.79 2.59 -12.25
N THR A 13 0.46 2.44 -12.71
CA THR A 13 0.90 2.84 -14.05
C THR A 13 0.20 2.07 -15.17
N THR A 14 -0.37 0.90 -14.87
CA THR A 14 -1.20 0.11 -15.78
C THR A 14 -2.58 0.73 -16.01
N GLY A 15 -2.97 1.72 -15.21
CA GLY A 15 -4.33 2.27 -15.16
C GLY A 15 -5.26 1.53 -14.21
N GLU A 16 -4.78 0.45 -13.59
CA GLU A 16 -5.54 -0.25 -12.54
C GLU A 16 -5.66 0.63 -11.29
N TYR A 17 -6.86 0.67 -10.73
CA TYR A 17 -7.16 1.39 -9.51
C TYR A 17 -7.52 0.37 -8.42
N LEU A 18 -6.64 0.27 -7.44
CA LEU A 18 -6.77 -0.64 -6.31
C LEU A 18 -7.37 0.12 -5.14
N GLU A 19 -8.51 -0.36 -4.63
CA GLU A 19 -9.25 0.34 -3.59
C GLU A 19 -9.06 -0.35 -2.24
N ASN A 20 -9.02 0.44 -1.18
CA ASN A 20 -9.01 -0.06 0.20
C ASN A 20 -7.84 -1.02 0.51
N ILE A 21 -6.67 -0.75 -0.08
CA ILE A 21 -5.45 -1.52 0.13
C ILE A 21 -4.89 -1.24 1.51
N ARG A 22 -4.74 -2.30 2.30
CA ARG A 22 -4.27 -2.27 3.68
C ARG A 22 -2.77 -2.51 3.74
N ILE A 23 -2.06 -1.56 4.36
CA ILE A 23 -0.60 -1.55 4.48
C ILE A 23 -0.23 -1.40 5.96
N GLU A 24 0.71 -2.20 6.43
CA GLU A 24 1.29 -2.00 7.76
C GLU A 24 2.22 -0.77 7.74
N GLY A 25 1.88 0.24 8.54
CA GLY A 25 2.64 1.49 8.59
C GLY A 25 2.36 2.47 7.43
N PRO A 26 2.92 3.68 7.51
CA PRO A 26 2.77 4.67 6.44
C PRO A 26 3.54 4.23 5.19
N LEU A 27 2.98 4.50 4.01
CA LEU A 27 3.62 4.12 2.74
C LEU A 27 5.02 4.74 2.60
N GLU A 28 5.23 5.93 3.17
CA GLU A 28 6.51 6.66 3.22
C GLU A 28 7.67 5.85 3.84
N ASP A 29 7.38 4.99 4.83
CA ASP A 29 8.39 4.15 5.49
C ASP A 29 8.99 3.11 4.51
N HIS A 30 8.17 2.66 3.56
CA HIS A 30 8.55 1.71 2.53
C HIS A 30 9.43 2.34 1.43
N PHE A 31 9.57 3.68 1.39
CA PHE A 31 10.46 4.37 0.44
C PHE A 31 11.88 4.60 0.97
N SER A 32 12.22 4.13 2.18
CA SER A 32 13.45 4.49 2.91
C SER A 32 14.78 3.93 2.32
N GLY A 33 14.85 3.66 1.01
CA GLY A 33 16.10 3.40 0.28
C GLY A 33 16.70 2.01 0.42
N VAL A 34 16.20 1.18 1.35
CA VAL A 34 16.64 -0.22 1.52
C VAL A 34 15.75 -1.13 0.67
N ALA A 35 16.07 -1.24 -0.62
CA ALA A 35 15.87 -2.39 -1.52
C ALA A 35 14.51 -3.11 -1.61
N VAL A 36 13.43 -2.67 -0.96
CA VAL A 36 12.12 -3.31 -1.07
C VAL A 36 11.27 -2.52 -2.06
N SER A 37 11.60 -2.70 -3.34
CA SER A 37 10.82 -2.16 -4.45
C SER A 37 9.45 -2.83 -4.59
N LEU A 38 9.27 -3.98 -3.93
CA LEU A 38 8.10 -4.86 -3.98
C LEU A 38 7.71 -5.26 -2.56
N PHE A 39 6.51 -4.91 -2.12
CA PHE A 39 6.03 -5.25 -0.78
C PHE A 39 4.63 -5.87 -0.86
N PRO A 40 4.34 -6.89 -0.03
CA PRO A 40 3.02 -7.49 0.04
C PRO A 40 2.05 -6.56 0.78
N VAL A 41 0.84 -6.43 0.25
CA VAL A 41 -0.28 -5.72 0.84
C VAL A 41 -1.52 -6.59 0.79
N GLU A 42 -2.50 -6.26 1.61
CA GLU A 42 -3.78 -6.98 1.61
C GLU A 42 -4.88 -6.09 1.01
N ASP A 43 -5.69 -6.69 0.15
CA ASP A 43 -6.93 -6.10 -0.33
C ASP A 43 -8.09 -6.39 0.66
N ILE A 44 -9.25 -5.74 0.48
CA ILE A 44 -10.45 -5.95 1.31
C ILE A 44 -10.98 -7.38 1.27
N GLU A 45 -10.71 -8.11 0.19
CA GLU A 45 -11.09 -9.52 0.06
C GLU A 45 -10.12 -10.45 0.82
N GLY A 46 -9.13 -9.90 1.53
CA GLY A 46 -8.07 -10.66 2.22
C GLY A 46 -7.05 -11.26 1.25
N LYS A 47 -7.04 -10.80 0.00
CA LYS A 47 -6.09 -11.25 -1.02
C LYS A 47 -4.78 -10.49 -0.88
N THR A 48 -3.68 -11.23 -0.75
CA THR A 48 -2.34 -10.63 -0.79
C THR A 48 -1.97 -10.23 -2.22
N ILE A 49 -1.65 -8.96 -2.41
CA ILE A 49 -1.15 -8.38 -3.67
C ILE A 49 0.28 -7.94 -3.42
N VAL A 50 1.19 -8.19 -4.39
CA VAL A 50 2.55 -7.66 -4.32
C VAL A 50 2.59 -6.34 -5.09
N LEU A 51 2.76 -5.23 -4.37
CA LEU A 51 2.85 -3.90 -4.97
C LEU A 51 4.28 -3.51 -5.25
N SER A 52 4.50 -2.88 -6.41
CA SER A 52 5.76 -2.19 -6.68
C SER A 52 5.63 -0.70 -6.47
N ILE A 53 6.51 -0.11 -5.66
CA ILE A 53 6.57 1.35 -5.46
C ILE A 53 6.75 2.11 -6.79
N PHE A 54 7.44 1.50 -7.77
CA PHE A 54 7.69 2.12 -9.08
C PHE A 54 6.47 2.13 -10.01
N HIS A 55 5.46 1.32 -9.70
CA HIS A 55 4.21 1.27 -10.44
C HIS A 55 3.11 2.11 -9.78
N ILE A 56 3.35 2.69 -8.60
CA ILE A 56 2.38 3.56 -7.94
C ILE A 56 2.46 4.96 -8.56
N VAL A 57 1.38 5.38 -9.21
CA VAL A 57 1.21 6.75 -9.73
C VAL A 57 0.68 7.66 -8.64
N LYS A 58 -0.27 7.17 -7.86
CA LYS A 58 -0.92 7.92 -6.79
C LYS A 58 -1.36 6.97 -5.68
N ALA A 59 -1.22 7.42 -4.43
CA ALA A 59 -1.76 6.73 -3.27
C ALA A 59 -2.52 7.75 -2.40
N ASP A 60 -3.83 7.58 -2.26
CA ASP A 60 -4.69 8.42 -1.43
C ASP A 60 -4.97 7.69 -0.11
N LEU A 61 -4.53 8.26 1.02
CA LEU A 61 -4.82 7.72 2.34
C LEU A 61 -6.31 7.91 2.68
N ILE A 62 -7.00 6.80 2.91
CA ILE A 62 -8.43 6.78 3.23
C ILE A 62 -8.65 6.79 4.73
N LYS A 63 -7.97 5.91 5.47
CA LYS A 63 -8.10 5.78 6.91
C LYS A 63 -6.88 5.11 7.54
N VAL A 64 -6.75 5.26 8.85
CA VAL A 64 -5.76 4.55 9.67
C VAL A 64 -6.52 3.72 10.71
N GLU A 65 -6.19 2.44 10.78
CA GLU A 65 -6.72 1.47 11.74
C GLU A 65 -5.67 1.17 12.82
N GLU A 66 -6.10 0.92 14.06
CA GLU A 66 -5.25 0.64 15.23
C GLU A 66 -5.42 -0.77 15.80
#